data_AF-A0A9E5NKL3-F1
#
_entry.id   AF-A0A9E5NKL3-F1
#
_cell.length_a   1.000
_cell.length_b   1.000
_cell.length_c   1.000
_cell.angle_alpha   90.00
_cell.angle_beta   90.00
_cell.angle_gamma   90.00
#
_symmetry.space_group_name_H-M   'P 1'
#
loop_
_entity.id
_entity.type
_entity.pdbx_description
1 polymer ?
#
loop_
_entity_poly.entity_id
_entity_poly.type
_entity_poly.pdbx_seq_one_letter_code
_entity_poly.pdbx_strand_id
1 'polypeptide(L)' 'MKKLLNLTILAVLLLTLVPVAASAQEGVVCQEEVIVAKDDWLSKYADKYFGNVLSWPAIM' A
#
# COMPACT_ATOMS: atom_id res chain seq x y z
N MET A 1 11.79 -37.09 -25.29
CA MET A 1 11.73 -35.65 -25.63
C MET A 1 10.34 -35.04 -25.39
N LYS A 2 9.25 -35.63 -25.87
CA LYS A 2 7.87 -35.13 -25.64
C LYS A 2 7.51 -34.90 -24.15
N LYS A 3 7.91 -35.82 -23.26
CA LYS A 3 7.67 -35.68 -21.81
C LYS A 3 8.41 -34.49 -21.19
N LEU A 4 9.66 -34.27 -21.61
CA LEU A 4 10.47 -33.13 -21.19
C LEU A 4 9.87 -31.81 -21.69
N LEU A 5 9.41 -31.78 -22.95
CA LEU A 5 8.74 -30.62 -23.54
C LEU A 5 7.45 -30.26 -22.78
N ASN A 6 6.63 -31.25 -22.45
CA ASN A 6 5.41 -31.03 -21.68
C ASN A 6 5.73 -30.50 -20.27
N LEU A 7 6.80 -31.00 -19.64
CA LEU A 7 7.24 -30.54 -18.33
C LEU A 7 7.73 -29.08 -18.38
N THR A 8 8.40 -28.69 -19.46
CA THR A 8 8.86 -27.30 -19.66
C THR A 8 7.68 -26.36 -19.87
N ILE A 9 6.70 -26.76 -20.69
CA ILE A 9 5.47 -25.97 -20.91
C ILE A 9 4.70 -25.79 -19.61
N LEU A 10 4.57 -26.86 -18.81
CA LEU A 10 3.89 -26.79 -17.52
C LEU A 10 4.61 -25.87 -16.53
N ALA A 11 5.94 -25.94 -16.48
CA ALA A 11 6.75 -25.06 -15.63
C ALA A 11 6.60 -23.58 -16.00
N VAL A 12 6.61 -23.27 -17.31
CA VAL A 12 6.38 -21.90 -17.80
C VAL A 12 4.98 -21.41 -17.44
N LEU A 13 3.95 -22.26 -17.60
CA LEU A 13 2.58 -21.91 -17.24
C LEU A 13 2.42 -21.61 -15.74
N LEU A 14 3.05 -22.42 -14.88
CA LEU A 14 3.07 -22.21 -13.43
C LEU A 14 3.77 -20.90 -13.02
N LEU A 15 4.83 -20.50 -13.74
CA LEU A 15 5.53 -19.24 -13.49
C LEU A 15 4.67 -18.01 -13.85
N THR A 16 3.75 -18.12 -14.82
CA THR A 16 2.83 -17.02 -15.18
C THR A 16 1.67 -16.84 -14.20
N LEU A 17 1.41 -17.84 -13.35
CA LEU A 17 0.34 -17.81 -12.35
C LEU A 17 0.76 -17.18 -11.02
N VAL A 18 2.04 -16.77 -10.89
CA VAL A 18 2.51 -16.06 -9.70
C VAL A 18 1.80 -14.70 -9.63
N PRO A 19 1.05 -14.40 -8.56
CA PRO A 19 0.38 -13.13 -8.43
C PRO A 19 1.41 -12.00 -8.40
N VAL A 20 1.40 -11.15 -9.42
CA VAL A 20 2.13 -9.86 -9.43
C VAL A 20 1.66 -8.93 -8.30
N ALA A 21 0.55 -9.29 -7.64
CA ALA A 21 -0.02 -8.61 -6.48
C ALA A 21 0.94 -8.44 -5.29
N ALA A 22 2.04 -9.20 -5.21
CA ALA A 22 3.08 -8.99 -4.20
C ALA A 22 3.86 -7.66 -4.38
N SER A 23 3.73 -7.00 -5.54
CA SER A 23 4.44 -5.75 -5.87
C SER A 23 3.57 -4.49 -5.87
N ALA A 24 2.27 -4.61 -5.58
CA ALA A 24 1.31 -3.51 -5.71
C ALA A 24 1.07 -2.71 -4.41
N GLN A 25 1.74 -3.04 -3.31
CA GLN A 25 1.71 -2.19 -2.13
C GLN A 25 2.77 -1.10 -2.33
N GLU A 26 2.46 -0.14 -3.21
CA GLU A 26 3.06 1.19 -3.13
C GLU A 26 2.93 1.60 -1.67
N GLY A 27 4.07 1.86 -1.01
CA GLY A 27 4.09 2.23 0.41
C GLY A 27 3.07 3.34 0.66
N VAL A 28 2.48 3.40 1.87
CA VAL A 28 1.42 4.36 2.23
C VAL A 28 1.74 5.74 1.63
N VAL A 29 1.03 6.11 0.56
CA VAL A 29 1.20 7.41 -0.09
C VAL A 29 0.39 8.40 0.73
N CYS A 30 1.07 9.12 1.61
CA CYS A 30 0.48 10.24 2.31
C CYS A 30 -0.02 11.26 1.29
N GLN A 31 -1.27 11.71 1.40
CA GLN A 31 -1.77 12.78 0.54
C GLN A 31 -1.04 14.11 0.80
N GLU A 32 -0.57 14.30 2.03
CA GLU A 32 0.23 15.45 2.43
C GLU A 32 1.23 15.02 3.52
N GLU A 33 2.46 15.52 3.42
CA GLU A 33 3.44 15.44 4.49
C GLU A 33 3.48 16.78 5.24
N VAL A 34 3.36 16.74 6.56
CA VAL A 34 3.37 17.95 7.40
C VAL A 34 4.52 17.89 8.39
N ILE A 35 5.21 19.01 8.60
CA ILE A 35 6.24 19.15 9.63
C ILE A 35 5.54 19.54 10.93
N VAL A 36 5.61 18.66 11.94
CA VAL A 36 5.05 18.91 13.27
C VAL A 36 5.91 19.95 14.01
N ALA A 37 5.32 21.08 14.34
CA ALA A 37 5.96 22.15 15.11
C ALA A 37 5.69 22.03 16.62
N LYS A 38 6.36 22.89 17.40
CA LYS A 38 6.06 23.04 18.83
C LYS A 38 4.58 23.45 19.00
N ASP A 39 3.89 22.79 19.93
CA ASP A 39 2.48 23.05 20.26
C ASP A 39 1.47 22.67 19.14
N ASP A 40 1.87 21.81 18.21
CA ASP A 40 0.95 21.13 17.29
C ASP A 40 0.29 19.91 17.92
N TRP A 41 -0.98 19.72 17.57
CA TRP A 41 -1.83 18.64 18.08
C TRP A 41 -2.54 18.00 16.90
N LEU A 42 -2.64 16.66 16.89
CA LEU A 42 -3.34 15.93 15.82
C LEU A 42 -4.78 16.40 15.64
N SER A 43 -5.42 16.86 16.70
CA SER A 43 -6.77 17.43 16.68
C SER A 43 -6.90 18.68 15.79
N LYS A 44 -5.85 19.51 15.69
CA LYS A 44 -5.81 20.66 14.78
C LYS A 44 -5.81 20.22 13.32
N TYR A 45 -5.03 19.18 13.01
CA TYR A 45 -4.99 18.58 11.67
C TYR A 45 -6.30 17.86 11.34
N ALA A 46 -6.89 17.18 12.31
CA ALA A 46 -8.18 16.51 12.14
C ALA A 46 -9.31 17.50 11.82
N ASP A 47 -9.31 18.66 12.48
CA ASP A 47 -10.25 19.74 12.17
C ASP A 47 -10.01 20.29 10.75
N LYS A 48 -8.73 20.54 10.39
CA LYS A 48 -8.35 21.02 9.05
C LYS A 48 -8.77 20.07 7.92
N TYR A 49 -8.54 18.76 8.07
CA TYR A 49 -8.72 17.78 6.98
C TYR A 49 -10.07 17.05 7.00
N PHE A 50 -10.69 16.91 8.18
CA PHE A 50 -11.94 16.15 8.33
C PHE A 50 -13.10 17.01 8.87
N GLY A 51 -12.88 18.29 9.21
CA GLY A 51 -13.90 19.16 9.80
C GLY A 51 -14.38 18.69 11.18
N ASN A 52 -13.59 17.84 11.84
CA ASN A 52 -13.93 17.26 13.13
C ASN A 52 -12.66 17.01 13.95
N VAL A 53 -12.49 17.79 15.01
CA VAL A 53 -11.42 17.69 16.02
C VAL A 53 -11.28 16.27 16.59
N LEU A 54 -12.38 15.50 16.70
CA LEU A 54 -12.38 14.15 17.26
C LEU A 54 -11.95 13.06 16.26
N SER A 55 -11.75 13.40 14.98
CA SER A 55 -11.28 12.48 13.94
C SER A 55 -9.76 12.27 13.94
N TRP A 56 -9.03 12.81 14.92
CA TRP A 56 -7.58 12.64 15.03
C TRP A 56 -7.08 11.19 15.05
N PRO A 57 -7.83 10.16 15.52
CA PRO A 57 -7.37 8.78 15.44
C PRO A 57 -7.22 8.26 14.01
N ALA A 58 -7.87 8.89 13.02
CA ALA A 58 -7.77 8.51 11.61
C ALA A 58 -6.46 8.98 10.94
N ILE A 59 -5.64 9.77 11.64
CA ILE A 59 -4.32 10.24 11.16
C ILE A 59 -3.21 9.23 11.53
N MET A 60 -3.44 8.34 12.51
CA MET A 60 -2.52 7.27 12.90
C MET A 60 -2.77 5.98 12.10
#